data_AF-A0A150QBI4-F1
#
_entry.id   AF-A0A150QBI4-F1
#
_cell.length_a   1.000
_cell.length_b   1.000
_cell.length_c   1.000
_cell.angle_alpha   90.00
_cell.angle_beta   90.00
_cell.angle_gamma   90.00
#
_symmetry.space_group_name_H-M   'P 1'
#
loop_
_entity.id
_entity.type
_entity.pdbx_description
1 polymer ?
#
loop_
_entity_poly.entity_id
_entity_poly.type
_entity_poly.pdbx_seq_one_letter_code
_entity_poly.pdbx_strand_id
1 'polypeptide(L)' 'MQALKMHVMVDDTVVRALPALLPLRGQRVEIIALGEAQPQASVAPVAGGLRGQIQLKDDFDAPLPDDVRRAFEGDGP' A
#
# COMPACT_ATOMS: atom_id res chain seq x y z
N MET A 1 -1.42 -14.56 -5.21
CA MET A 1 -0.22 -14.38 -6.04
C MET A 1 -0.58 -13.49 -7.22
N GLN A 2 0.09 -12.35 -7.35
CA GLN A 2 -0.08 -11.46 -8.51
C GLN A 2 1.16 -11.58 -9.38
N ALA A 3 0.99 -11.57 -10.71
CA ALA A 3 2.09 -11.63 -11.64
C ALA A 3 2.01 -10.44 -12.62
N LEU A 4 3.14 -9.79 -12.83
CA LEU A 4 3.31 -8.74 -13.81
C LEU A 4 4.25 -9.23 -14.91
N LYS A 5 3.76 -9.22 -16.15
CA LYS A 5 4.53 -9.59 -17.34
C LYS A 5 4.79 -8.34 -18.17
N MET A 6 6.05 -8.09 -18.51
CA MET A 6 6.47 -6.91 -19.27
C MET A 6 7.55 -7.25 -20.30
N HIS A 7 7.51 -6.55 -21.44
CA HIS A 7 8.55 -6.63 -22.46
C HIS A 7 9.42 -5.38 -22.39
N VAL A 8 10.71 -5.54 -22.15
CA VAL A 8 11.63 -4.42 -21.89
C VAL A 8 12.88 -4.57 -22.74
N MET A 9 13.43 -3.45 -23.20
CA MET A 9 14.77 -3.41 -23.81
C MET A 9 15.80 -3.28 -22.69
N VAL A 10 16.78 -4.17 -22.65
CA VAL A 10 17.82 -4.12 -21.63
C VAL A 10 18.84 -3.04 -22.00
N ASP A 11 18.60 -1.82 -21.53
CA ASP A 11 19.51 -0.68 -21.66
C ASP A 11 20.35 -0.47 -20.39
N ASP A 12 21.14 0.60 -20.35
CA ASP A 12 21.98 0.93 -19.19
C ASP A 12 21.18 1.24 -17.92
N THR A 13 19.95 1.75 -18.05
CA THR A 13 19.07 2.03 -16.92
C THR A 13 18.60 0.72 -16.30
N VAL A 14 18.19 -0.24 -17.13
CA VAL A 14 17.75 -1.56 -16.69
C VAL A 14 18.91 -2.34 -16.08
N VAL A 15 20.10 -2.32 -16.68
CA VAL A 15 21.29 -2.99 -16.12
C VAL A 15 21.69 -2.38 -14.77
N ARG A 16 21.57 -1.06 -14.60
CA ARG A 16 21.83 -0.41 -13.31
C ARG A 16 20.84 -0.86 -12.23
N ALA A 17 19.56 -1.03 -12.57
CA ALA A 17 18.54 -1.49 -11.63
C ALA A 17 18.63 -2.99 -11.34
N LEU A 18 18.98 -3.80 -12.35
CA LEU A 18 19.06 -5.25 -12.31
C LEU A 18 20.37 -5.74 -12.95
N PRO A 19 21.50 -5.73 -12.21
CA PRO A 19 22.82 -6.07 -12.76
C PRO A 19 22.92 -7.48 -13.37
N ALA A 20 22.10 -8.41 -12.89
CA ALA A 20 22.03 -9.77 -13.42
C ALA A 20 21.60 -9.83 -14.89
N LEU A 21 20.95 -8.78 -15.42
CA LEU A 21 20.52 -8.72 -16.82
C LEU A 21 21.61 -8.22 -17.77
N LEU A 22 22.82 -7.89 -17.29
CA LEU A 22 23.93 -7.40 -18.12
C LEU A 22 24.22 -8.27 -19.38
N PRO A 23 24.21 -9.63 -19.32
CA PRO A 23 24.45 -10.46 -20.51
C PRO A 23 23.41 -10.27 -21.62
N LEU A 24 22.25 -9.69 -21.30
CA LEU A 24 21.14 -9.46 -22.22
C LEU A 24 21.10 -8.01 -22.73
N ARG A 25 22.12 -7.20 -22.44
CA ARG A 25 22.17 -5.79 -22.85
C ARG A 25 21.98 -5.63 -24.37
N GLY A 26 21.14 -4.68 -24.76
CA GLY A 26 20.74 -4.42 -26.14
C GLY A 26 19.65 -5.37 -26.67
N GLN A 27 19.22 -6.36 -25.90
CA GLN A 27 18.18 -7.30 -26.30
C GLN A 27 16.81 -6.88 -25.75
N ARG A 28 15.74 -7.27 -26.46
CA ARG A 28 14.37 -7.16 -25.96
C ARG A 28 14.00 -8.47 -25.26
N VAL A 29 13.67 -8.39 -24.00
CA VAL A 29 13.40 -9.55 -23.15
C VAL A 29 12.02 -9.46 -22.52
N GLU A 30 11.49 -10.62 -22.13
CA GLU A 30 10.28 -10.72 -21.32
C GLU A 30 10.68 -10.91 -19.85
N ILE A 31 10.14 -10.05 -18.97
CA ILE A 31 10.35 -10.13 -17.52
C ILE A 31 9.01 -10.47 -16.86
N ILE A 32 9.03 -11.49 -16.02
CA ILE A 32 7.89 -11.92 -15.21
C ILE A 32 8.24 -11.64 -13.74
N ALA A 33 7.55 -10.67 -13.15
CA ALA A 33 7.66 -10.37 -11.73
C ALA A 33 6.52 -11.07 -10.98
N LEU A 34 6.86 -11.82 -9.95
CA LEU A 34 5.92 -12.51 -9.07
C LEU A 34 5.85 -11.74 -7.75
N GLY A 35 4.68 -11.16 -7.48
CA GLY A 35 4.38 -10.45 -6.25
C GLY A 35 3.57 -11.34 -5.30
N GLU A 36 4.13 -11.58 -4.12
CA GLU A 36 3.37 -12.07 -2.98
C GLU A 36 2.92 -10.86 -2.16
N ALA A 37 1.64 -10.83 -1.77
CA ALA A 37 1.17 -9.82 -0.85
C ALA A 37 1.79 -10.11 0.52
N GLN A 38 2.87 -9.41 0.85
CA GLN A 38 3.39 -9.44 2.20
C GLN A 38 2.36 -8.76 3.08
N PRO A 39 1.81 -9.43 4.12
CA PRO A 39 0.93 -8.76 5.07
C PRO A 39 1.67 -7.52 5.56
N GLN A 40 1.09 -6.33 5.34
CA GLN A 40 1.60 -5.15 6.02
C GLN A 40 1.64 -5.51 7.50
N ALA A 41 2.82 -5.43 8.12
CA ALA A 41 2.93 -5.61 9.54
C ALA A 41 2.02 -4.55 10.17
N SER A 42 0.83 -4.96 10.60
CA SER A 42 0.00 -4.11 11.42
C SER A 42 0.79 -3.93 12.70
N VAL A 43 1.30 -2.73 12.92
CA VAL A 43 1.83 -2.38 14.23
C VAL A 43 0.65 -2.50 15.17
N ALA A 44 0.62 -3.57 15.97
CA ALA A 44 -0.42 -3.74 16.96
C ALA A 44 -0.41 -2.49 17.84
N PRO A 45 -1.55 -1.81 18.02
CA PRO A 45 -1.59 -0.62 18.86
C PRO A 45 -1.09 -1.02 20.26
N VAL A 46 -0.08 -0.30 20.74
CA VAL A 46 0.42 -0.50 22.10
C VAL A 46 -0.71 -0.10 23.05
N ALA A 47 -1.18 -1.04 23.86
CA ALA A 47 -2.23 -0.77 24.83
C ALA A 47 -1.83 0.43 25.71
N GLY A 48 -2.67 1.47 25.74
CA GLY A 48 -2.41 2.70 26.48
C GLY A 48 -1.50 3.72 25.80
N GLY A 49 -1.03 3.49 24.56
CA GLY A 49 -0.18 4.45 23.83
C GLY A 49 -0.81 5.82 23.59
N LEU A 50 -2.15 5.89 23.61
CA LEU A 50 -2.94 7.12 23.44
C LEU A 50 -3.67 7.54 24.72
N ARG A 51 -3.26 7.00 25.88
CA ARG A 51 -3.89 7.31 27.17
C ARG A 51 -3.81 8.81 27.44
N GLY A 52 -4.98 9.44 27.62
CA GLY A 52 -5.09 10.89 27.88
C GLY A 52 -5.01 11.78 26.63
N GLN A 53 -4.83 11.20 25.43
CA GLN A 53 -4.84 11.95 24.17
C GLN A 53 -6.17 11.83 23.41
N ILE A 54 -6.93 10.78 23.69
CA ILE A 54 -8.29 10.62 23.15
C ILE A 54 -9.26 10.97 24.27
N GLN A 55 -10.06 12.02 24.05
CA GLN A 55 -11.16 12.37 24.92
C GLN A 55 -12.43 11.71 24.39
N LEU A 56 -12.83 10.62 25.05
CA LEU A 56 -14.13 10.01 24.85
C LEU A 56 -15.18 10.96 25.43
N LYS A 57 -16.11 11.45 24.61
CA LYS A 57 -17.24 12.25 25.09
C LYS A 57 -18.23 11.32 25.78
N ASP A 58 -18.88 11.77 26.84
CA ASP A 58 -19.80 10.93 27.64
C ASP A 58 -21.14 10.64 26.94
N ASP A 59 -21.33 11.12 25.70
CA ASP A 59 -22.58 11.06 24.93
C ASP A 59 -22.58 9.97 23.84
N PHE A 60 -22.16 8.74 24.18
CA PHE A 60 -22.09 7.62 23.23
C PHE A 60 -23.43 7.22 22.60
N ASP A 61 -24.54 7.54 23.27
CA ASP A 61 -25.89 7.26 22.78
C ASP A 61 -26.43 8.39 21.88
N ALA A 62 -25.70 9.50 21.75
CA ALA A 62 -26.10 10.58 20.86
C ALA A 62 -25.94 10.17 19.39
N PRO A 63 -26.81 10.68 18.49
CA PRO A 63 -26.61 10.47 17.06
C PRO A 63 -25.25 11.01 16.64
N LEU A 64 -24.60 10.30 15.72
CA LEU A 64 -23.34 10.75 15.13
C LEU A 64 -23.52 12.13 14.48
N PRO A 65 -22.51 13.02 14.58
CA PRO A 65 -22.50 14.29 13.85
C PRO A 65 -22.72 14.10 12.34
N ASP A 66 -23.41 15.04 11.69
CA ASP A 66 -23.83 14.91 10.28
C ASP A 66 -22.67 14.73 9.30
N ASP A 67 -21.52 15.37 9.58
CA ASP A 67 -20.28 15.25 8.80
C ASP A 67 -19.68 13.84 8.91
N VAL A 68 -19.67 13.28 10.12
CA VAL A 68 -19.22 11.90 10.37
C VAL A 68 -20.19 10.93 9.70
N ARG A 69 -21.51 11.10 9.88
CA ARG A 69 -22.53 10.26 9.24
C ARG A 69 -22.38 10.23 7.73
N ARG A 70 -22.23 11.39 7.10
CA ARG A 70 -22.04 11.52 5.65
C ARG A 70 -20.81 10.75 5.15
N ALA A 71 -19.71 10.79 5.90
CA ALA A 71 -18.50 10.04 5.58
C ALA A 71 -18.70 8.51 5.61
N PHE A 72 -19.62 8.01 6.45
CA PHE A 72 -19.97 6.58 6.54
C PHE A 72 -21.09 6.16 5.56
N GLU A 73 -22.04 7.05 5.28
CA GLU A 73 -23.16 6.83 4.35
C GLU A 73 -22.69 6.87 2.88
N GLY A 74 -21.47 7.35 2.62
CA GLY A 74 -20.85 7.33 1.29
C GLY A 74 -21.20 8.55 0.43
N ASP A 75 -21.92 9.52 0.98
CA ASP A 75 -22.26 10.79 0.32
C ASP A 75 -21.12 11.82 0.50
N GLY A 76 -19.90 11.46 0.11
CA GLY A 76 -18.84 12.45 -0.11
C GLY A 76 -19.11 13.25 -1.39
N PRO A 77 -18.64 14.52 -1.49
CA PRO A 77 -18.91 15.41 -2.61
C PRO A 77 -18.49 14.88 -3.99
#